data_AF-A0A0H2RKT5-F1
#
_entry.id   AF-A0A0H2RKT5-F1
#
_cell.length_a   1.000
_cell.length_b   1.000
_cell.length_c   1.000
_cell.angle_alpha   90.00
_cell.angle_beta   90.00
_cell.angle_gamma   90.00
#
_symmetry.space_group_name_H-M   'P 1'
#
loop_
_entity.id
_entity.type
_entity.pdbx_description
1 polymer ?
#
loop_
_entity_poly.entity_id
_entity_poly.type
_entity_poly.pdbx_seq_one_letter_code
_entity_poly.pdbx_strand_id
1 'polypeptide(L)'
;MKKHSSEDMKTPGQFAVLTLLIGTCFAQTQTMCNHNVCMETANLEIENNKVTIGVALPTVESGLNEFLMNASVPLPYGFLSIQMGPNEVQMCDFSITEPLPLPTPAPPNHHHNHFKMNTSDLRSQACTESDGSLLTNPMLANTTISSKSALLGDHLQIVSRINSTLFGVQDLFSTSSESSVIRVTISKSAPLYLDSSKMTALLDLSNSSSQSFNFNHSAGTFENYTAMVDELGV
;
A
#
# COMPACT_ATOMS: atom_id res chain seq x y z
N MET A 1 -29.08 55.59 55.46
CA MET A 1 -27.99 54.61 55.67
C MET A 1 -28.23 53.42 54.74
N LYS A 2 -27.27 53.12 53.85
CA LYS A 2 -26.99 51.83 53.15
C LYS A 2 -28.13 51.18 52.33
N LYS A 3 -27.94 50.64 51.13
CA LYS A 3 -26.87 50.60 50.10
C LYS A 3 -27.62 50.01 48.89
N HIS A 4 -27.63 50.68 47.74
CA HIS A 4 -28.29 50.16 46.53
C HIS A 4 -27.23 49.63 45.54
N SER A 5 -27.63 48.56 44.87
CA SER A 5 -26.87 47.67 44.00
C SER A 5 -26.32 48.38 42.74
N SER A 6 -25.12 48.01 42.31
CA SER A 6 -24.71 48.08 40.89
C SER A 6 -23.55 47.11 40.66
N GLU A 7 -23.92 45.97 40.06
CA GLU A 7 -23.26 45.26 38.97
C GLU A 7 -21.73 45.10 38.99
N ASP A 8 -21.30 43.93 39.48
CA ASP A 8 -19.99 43.36 39.15
C ASP A 8 -20.00 42.84 37.70
N MET A 9 -19.30 43.55 36.81
CA MET A 9 -18.85 43.06 35.51
C MET A 9 -17.94 41.84 35.72
N LYS A 10 -18.47 40.64 35.49
CA LYS A 10 -17.65 39.42 35.36
C LYS A 10 -16.88 39.47 34.04
N THR A 11 -15.57 39.37 34.18
CA THR A 11 -14.57 39.14 33.14
C THR A 11 -14.98 38.02 32.17
N PRO A 12 -14.80 38.20 30.85
CA PRO A 12 -14.98 37.11 29.91
C PRO A 12 -13.92 36.04 30.16
N GLY A 13 -14.38 34.83 30.47
CA GLY A 13 -13.55 33.65 30.59
C GLY A 13 -12.80 33.41 29.29
N GLN A 14 -11.48 33.35 29.40
CA GLN A 14 -10.61 32.83 28.36
C GLN A 14 -10.99 31.36 28.15
N PHE A 15 -11.70 31.07 27.07
CA PHE A 15 -11.83 29.73 26.57
C PHE A 15 -10.44 29.30 26.09
N ALA A 16 -9.79 28.43 26.87
CA ALA A 16 -8.68 27.66 26.38
C ALA A 16 -9.19 26.78 25.23
N VAL A 17 -8.91 27.19 24.00
CA VAL A 17 -9.06 26.34 22.82
C VAL A 17 -8.01 25.24 23.00
N LEU A 18 -8.45 24.10 23.54
CA LEU A 18 -7.68 22.87 23.49
C LEU A 18 -7.67 22.44 22.02
N THR A 19 -6.66 22.90 21.29
CA THR A 19 -6.34 22.35 19.97
C THR A 19 -5.90 20.91 20.20
N LEU A 20 -6.84 19.98 20.14
CA LEU A 20 -6.56 18.57 20.00
C LEU A 20 -5.92 18.43 18.62
N LEU A 21 -4.59 18.50 18.55
CA LEU A 21 -3.84 17.93 17.45
C LEU A 21 -4.13 16.43 17.52
N ILE A 22 -5.18 15.99 16.83
CA ILE A 22 -5.33 14.61 16.42
C ILE A 22 -4.19 14.43 15.41
N GLY A 23 -2.99 14.20 15.94
CA GLY A 23 -1.88 13.73 15.15
C GLY A 23 -2.36 12.43 14.55
N THR A 24 -2.66 12.46 13.26
CA THR A 24 -2.79 11.23 12.49
C THR A 24 -1.45 10.51 12.66
N CYS A 25 -1.44 9.45 13.47
CA CYS A 25 -0.28 8.59 13.65
C CYS A 25 -0.05 7.86 12.34
N PHE A 26 0.64 8.50 11.40
CA PHE A 26 1.20 7.83 10.24
C PHE A 26 2.21 6.81 10.76
N ALA A 27 2.18 5.61 10.18
CA ALA A 27 3.22 4.63 10.49
C ALA A 27 4.57 5.19 10.04
N GLN A 28 5.60 4.97 10.87
CA GLN A 28 6.94 5.42 10.57
C GLN A 28 7.56 4.50 9.51
N THR A 29 8.23 5.09 8.52
CA THR A 29 8.98 4.37 7.49
C THR A 29 10.45 4.29 7.88
N GLN A 30 11.15 3.28 7.37
CA GLN A 30 12.59 3.11 7.53
C GLN A 30 13.19 2.48 6.28
N THR A 31 14.38 2.93 5.87
CA THR A 31 15.10 2.30 4.77
C THR A 31 15.68 0.96 5.23
N MET A 32 15.25 -0.13 4.60
CA MET A 32 15.72 -1.47 4.90
C MET A 32 16.53 -2.01 3.72
N CYS A 33 17.79 -2.36 3.97
CA CYS A 33 18.70 -2.92 2.96
C CYS A 33 19.04 -4.37 3.26
N ASN A 34 18.96 -5.22 2.25
CA ASN A 34 19.42 -6.61 2.28
C ASN A 34 20.24 -6.87 1.02
N HIS A 35 21.55 -7.12 1.20
CA HIS A 35 22.53 -7.17 0.10
C HIS A 35 22.45 -5.91 -0.77
N ASN A 36 22.19 -6.06 -2.07
CA ASN A 36 22.14 -4.95 -3.04
C ASN A 36 20.75 -4.34 -3.18
N VAL A 37 19.77 -4.74 -2.38
CA VAL A 37 18.39 -4.28 -2.45
C VAL A 37 18.04 -3.44 -1.23
N CYS A 38 17.66 -2.19 -1.45
CA CYS A 38 17.18 -1.29 -0.41
C CYS A 38 15.75 -0.85 -0.72
N MET A 39 14.88 -0.75 0.28
CA MET A 39 13.52 -0.26 0.11
C MET A 39 13.12 0.58 1.31
N GLU A 40 12.37 1.66 1.05
CA GLU A 40 11.75 2.42 2.11
C GLU A 40 10.51 1.67 2.59
N THR A 41 10.57 1.20 3.82
CA THR A 41 9.65 0.19 4.36
C THR A 41 8.82 0.72 5.50
N ALA A 42 7.51 0.56 5.40
CA ALA A 42 6.56 0.79 6.48
C ALA A 42 6.19 -0.52 7.18
N ASN A 43 6.13 -0.50 8.51
CA ASN A 43 5.53 -1.55 9.32
C ASN A 43 4.15 -1.07 9.79
N LEU A 44 3.11 -1.73 9.31
CA LEU A 44 1.72 -1.35 9.53
C LEU A 44 1.04 -2.37 10.45
N GLU A 45 0.24 -1.87 11.39
CA GLU A 45 -0.64 -2.70 12.21
C GLU A 45 -2.08 -2.50 11.74
N ILE A 46 -2.64 -3.51 11.07
CA ILE A 46 -3.99 -3.48 10.49
C ILE A 46 -4.81 -4.60 11.13
N GLU A 47 -5.82 -4.24 11.93
CA GLU A 47 -6.64 -5.20 12.72
C GLU A 47 -5.82 -6.14 13.62
N ASN A 48 -4.75 -5.62 14.25
CA ASN A 48 -3.76 -6.40 15.02
C ASN A 48 -2.90 -7.35 14.19
N ASN A 49 -2.95 -7.25 12.86
CA ASN A 49 -2.07 -7.98 11.97
C ASN A 49 -0.90 -7.10 11.54
N LYS A 50 0.28 -7.69 11.42
CA LYS A 50 1.48 -7.00 10.95
C LYS A 50 1.56 -7.12 9.43
N VAL A 51 1.50 -5.99 8.76
CA VAL A 51 1.72 -5.86 7.32
C VAL A 51 3.00 -5.06 7.12
N THR A 52 3.91 -5.51 6.27
CA THR A 52 5.07 -4.69 5.88
C THR A 52 4.97 -4.36 4.41
N ILE A 53 5.30 -3.13 4.04
CA ILE A 53 5.39 -2.72 2.64
C ILE A 53 6.67 -1.91 2.43
N GLY A 54 7.55 -2.43 1.57
CA GLY A 54 8.72 -1.74 1.07
C GLY A 54 8.45 -1.23 -0.34
N VAL A 55 8.80 0.03 -0.60
CA VAL A 55 8.75 0.63 -1.93
C VAL A 55 10.13 1.16 -2.29
N ALA A 56 10.53 0.95 -3.54
CA ALA A 56 11.70 1.58 -4.12
C ALA A 56 11.35 2.18 -5.48
N LEU A 57 11.76 3.44 -5.67
CA LEU A 57 11.57 4.21 -6.88
C LEU A 57 12.92 4.34 -7.63
N PRO A 58 12.90 4.36 -8.96
CA PRO A 58 14.03 4.80 -9.76
C PRO A 58 14.21 6.32 -9.63
N THR A 59 15.39 6.82 -9.98
CA THR A 59 15.62 8.26 -10.08
C THR A 59 14.76 8.88 -11.18
N VAL A 60 14.40 10.16 -11.03
CA VAL A 60 13.57 10.87 -12.02
C VAL A 60 14.25 10.91 -13.39
N GLU A 61 15.57 11.06 -13.40
CA GLU A 61 16.41 11.12 -14.59
C GLU A 61 16.38 9.83 -15.42
N SER A 62 16.02 8.69 -14.81
CA SER A 62 15.90 7.41 -15.50
C SER A 62 14.75 7.37 -16.51
N GLY A 63 13.73 8.23 -16.35
CA GLY A 63 12.52 8.23 -17.17
C GLY A 63 11.65 6.97 -17.01
N LEU A 64 11.92 6.14 -16.01
CA LEU A 64 11.20 4.90 -15.75
C LEU A 64 9.88 5.18 -15.01
N ASN A 65 8.78 4.63 -15.53
CA ASN A 65 7.45 4.68 -14.91
C ASN A 65 7.15 3.34 -14.23
N GLU A 66 7.98 3.00 -13.24
CA GLU A 66 7.86 1.75 -12.48
C GLU A 66 8.39 1.91 -11.07
N PHE A 67 7.94 1.03 -10.17
CA PHE A 67 8.52 0.90 -8.84
C PHE A 67 8.65 -0.57 -8.44
N LEU A 68 9.59 -0.81 -7.53
CA LEU A 68 9.75 -2.10 -6.87
C LEU A 68 8.97 -2.11 -5.57
N MET A 69 8.36 -3.25 -5.27
CA MET A 69 7.60 -3.46 -4.06
C MET A 69 7.95 -4.78 -3.40
N ASN A 70 8.04 -4.77 -2.08
CA ASN A 70 8.13 -5.96 -1.24
C ASN A 70 7.08 -5.86 -0.13
N ALA A 71 6.01 -6.65 -0.25
CA ALA A 71 4.93 -6.68 0.73
C ALA A 71 4.92 -8.00 1.49
N SER A 72 4.68 -7.92 2.80
CA SER A 72 4.37 -9.07 3.65
C SER A 72 2.94 -8.93 4.17
N VAL A 73 2.08 -9.88 3.82
CA VAL A 73 0.66 -9.86 4.13
C VAL A 73 0.30 -11.12 4.92
N PRO A 74 -0.27 -11.00 6.12
CA PRO A 74 -0.62 -12.16 6.93
C PRO A 74 -1.77 -12.95 6.30
N LEU A 75 -1.80 -14.25 6.54
CA LEU A 75 -2.96 -15.08 6.21
C LEU A 75 -4.12 -14.80 7.19
N PRO A 76 -5.40 -14.93 6.77
CA PRO A 76 -5.90 -15.43 5.50
C PRO A 76 -6.21 -14.33 4.47
N TYR A 77 -5.55 -13.17 4.54
CA TYR A 77 -5.82 -12.08 3.62
C TYR A 77 -5.27 -12.43 2.23
N GLY A 78 -6.16 -12.73 1.29
CA GLY A 78 -5.82 -13.06 -0.10
C GLY A 78 -5.73 -11.84 -1.02
N PHE A 79 -5.87 -10.63 -0.47
CA PHE A 79 -5.92 -9.41 -1.26
C PHE A 79 -5.23 -8.24 -0.54
N LEU A 80 -4.33 -7.58 -1.27
CA LEU A 80 -3.64 -6.35 -0.88
C LEU A 80 -3.93 -5.27 -1.92
N SER A 81 -4.45 -4.12 -1.51
CA SER A 81 -4.54 -2.91 -2.34
C SER A 81 -3.67 -1.81 -1.76
N ILE A 82 -3.05 -1.03 -2.63
CA ILE A 82 -2.17 0.07 -2.29
C ILE A 82 -2.62 1.28 -3.06
N GLN A 83 -3.11 2.29 -2.35
CA GLN A 83 -3.52 3.55 -2.91
C GLN A 83 -2.38 4.55 -2.71
N MET A 84 -2.00 5.26 -3.77
CA MET A 84 -0.93 6.27 -3.69
C MET A 84 -1.44 7.60 -4.24
N GLY A 85 -1.16 8.70 -3.55
CA GLY A 85 -1.51 10.03 -4.03
C GLY A 85 -1.30 11.15 -3.01
N PRO A 86 -1.68 12.40 -3.39
CA PRO A 86 -1.75 13.51 -2.45
C PRO A 86 -2.81 13.24 -1.39
N ASN A 87 -2.69 13.95 -0.26
CA ASN A 87 -3.37 13.57 0.98
C ASN A 87 -4.91 13.48 0.90
N GLU A 88 -5.63 14.03 -0.12
CA GLU A 88 -7.11 14.11 -0.01
C GLU A 88 -8.01 14.00 -1.26
N VAL A 89 -7.58 13.77 -2.52
CA VAL A 89 -8.58 13.83 -3.62
C VAL A 89 -8.48 12.78 -4.73
N GLN A 90 -7.33 12.20 -5.02
CA GLN A 90 -7.24 11.19 -6.08
C GLN A 90 -6.05 10.26 -5.82
N MET A 91 -6.33 9.09 -5.24
CA MET A 91 -5.33 8.02 -5.13
C MET A 91 -5.63 6.98 -6.20
N CYS A 92 -4.58 6.50 -6.89
CA CYS A 92 -4.72 5.33 -7.74
C CYS A 92 -4.41 4.08 -6.94
N ASP A 93 -5.25 3.07 -7.06
CA ASP A 93 -5.06 1.82 -6.32
C ASP A 93 -4.36 0.79 -7.18
N PHE A 94 -3.47 0.06 -6.53
CA PHE A 94 -2.72 -1.06 -7.07
C PHE A 94 -3.04 -2.29 -6.25
N SER A 95 -3.60 -3.31 -6.89
CA SER A 95 -4.18 -4.46 -6.20
C SER A 95 -3.42 -5.73 -6.56
N ILE A 96 -2.92 -6.46 -5.55
CA ILE A 96 -2.39 -7.82 -5.67
C ILE A 96 -3.35 -8.81 -5.05
N THR A 97 -3.77 -9.81 -5.85
CA THR A 97 -4.68 -10.87 -5.41
C THR A 97 -3.96 -12.22 -5.41
N GLU A 98 -4.06 -12.95 -4.31
CA GLU A 98 -3.80 -14.38 -4.22
C GLU A 98 -5.08 -15.16 -4.55
N PRO A 99 -5.03 -16.25 -5.35
CA PRO A 99 -6.18 -17.12 -5.50
C PRO A 99 -6.52 -17.79 -4.17
N LEU A 100 -7.82 -18.01 -3.93
CA LEU A 100 -8.24 -18.92 -2.86
C LEU A 100 -7.56 -20.28 -3.05
N PRO A 101 -6.91 -20.84 -2.02
CA PRO A 101 -6.31 -22.15 -2.14
C PRO A 101 -7.41 -23.15 -2.48
N LEU A 102 -7.29 -23.84 -3.63
CA LEU A 102 -8.01 -25.10 -3.82
C LEU A 102 -7.62 -26.03 -2.66
N PRO A 103 -8.55 -26.84 -2.14
CA PRO A 103 -8.25 -27.74 -1.04
C PRO A 103 -7.19 -28.76 -1.47
N THR A 104 -5.93 -28.46 -1.22
CA THR A 104 -4.83 -29.40 -1.37
C THR A 104 -4.92 -30.42 -0.25
N PRO A 105 -4.84 -31.74 -0.55
CA PRO A 105 -4.83 -32.75 0.48
C PRO A 105 -3.65 -32.53 1.42
N ALA A 106 -3.88 -32.70 2.72
CA ALA A 106 -2.89 -32.48 3.76
C ALA A 106 -1.58 -33.23 3.44
N PRO A 107 -0.44 -32.53 3.30
CA PRO A 107 0.81 -33.19 3.00
C PRO A 107 1.26 -34.01 4.23
N PRO A 108 1.79 -35.22 4.03
CA PRO A 108 2.35 -36.00 5.12
C PRO A 108 3.56 -35.27 5.69
N ASN A 109 3.61 -35.16 7.03
CA ASN A 109 4.69 -34.61 7.87
C ASN A 109 6.07 -34.59 7.20
N HIS A 110 6.48 -33.44 6.64
CA HIS A 110 7.85 -33.21 6.22
C HIS A 110 8.32 -31.78 6.52
N HIS A 111 9.59 -31.70 6.90
CA HIS A 111 10.35 -30.51 7.29
C HIS A 111 10.12 -29.29 6.41
N HIS A 112 10.12 -28.11 7.04
CA HIS A 112 10.14 -26.74 6.50
C HIS A 112 10.38 -26.62 4.98
N ASN A 113 9.40 -27.00 4.17
CA ASN A 113 9.38 -26.68 2.76
C ASN A 113 8.65 -25.34 2.66
N HIS A 114 9.38 -24.29 2.31
CA HIS A 114 8.77 -23.09 1.77
C HIS A 114 7.94 -23.53 0.56
N PHE A 115 6.61 -23.46 0.66
CA PHE A 115 5.75 -23.73 -0.48
C PHE A 115 6.04 -22.66 -1.51
N LYS A 116 6.69 -23.05 -2.61
CA LYS A 116 6.86 -22.16 -3.75
C LYS A 116 5.46 -21.80 -4.24
N MET A 117 5.10 -20.54 -4.07
CA MET A 117 3.84 -20.00 -4.57
C MET A 117 3.81 -20.15 -6.09
N ASN A 118 2.67 -20.55 -6.65
CA ASN A 118 2.47 -20.49 -8.08
C ASN A 118 2.29 -19.02 -8.50
N THR A 119 3.39 -18.37 -8.89
CA THR A 119 3.39 -16.94 -9.23
C THR A 119 2.63 -16.63 -10.52
N SER A 120 2.25 -17.62 -11.33
CA SER A 120 1.40 -17.41 -12.52
C SER A 120 0.02 -16.86 -12.18
N ASP A 121 -0.41 -17.03 -10.94
CA ASP A 121 -1.78 -16.76 -10.51
C ASP A 121 -1.90 -15.44 -9.73
N LEU A 122 -0.78 -14.89 -9.28
CA LEU A 122 -0.74 -13.55 -8.69
C LEU A 122 -0.82 -12.47 -9.77
N ARG A 123 -1.61 -11.43 -9.53
CA ARG A 123 -1.81 -10.34 -10.51
C ARG A 123 -1.79 -8.95 -9.87
N SER A 124 -1.00 -8.06 -10.47
CA SER A 124 -1.12 -6.60 -10.52
C SER A 124 -2.39 -6.09 -11.18
N GLN A 125 -3.17 -5.19 -10.57
CA GLN A 125 -4.15 -4.37 -11.30
C GLN A 125 -4.10 -2.93 -10.82
N ALA A 126 -4.15 -1.97 -11.74
CA ALA A 126 -4.35 -0.56 -11.41
C ALA A 126 -5.83 -0.19 -11.53
N CYS A 127 -6.32 0.73 -10.70
CA CYS A 127 -7.71 1.15 -10.72
C CYS A 127 -7.94 2.58 -11.19
N THR A 128 -9.17 2.83 -11.58
CA THR A 128 -9.78 4.16 -11.77
C THR A 128 -11.04 4.23 -10.93
N GLU A 129 -11.26 5.36 -10.24
CA GLU A 129 -12.49 5.59 -9.47
C GLU A 129 -13.71 5.72 -10.39
N SER A 130 -14.83 5.09 -10.03
CA SER A 130 -16.11 5.22 -10.73
C SER A 130 -17.28 5.15 -9.74
N ASP A 131 -18.04 6.25 -9.61
CA ASP A 131 -19.30 6.32 -8.86
C ASP A 131 -19.24 5.69 -7.44
N GLY A 132 -18.15 5.95 -6.70
CA GLY A 132 -17.94 5.41 -5.35
C GLY A 132 -17.48 3.95 -5.28
N SER A 133 -17.17 3.36 -6.43
CA SER A 133 -16.57 2.04 -6.58
C SER A 133 -15.21 2.10 -7.27
N LEU A 134 -14.36 1.10 -7.02
CA LEU A 134 -13.05 0.99 -7.63
C LEU A 134 -13.10 0.00 -8.79
N LEU A 135 -12.89 0.52 -10.00
CA LEU A 135 -12.78 -0.30 -11.20
C LEU A 135 -11.32 -0.56 -11.48
N THR A 136 -10.88 -1.80 -11.37
CA THR A 136 -9.53 -2.20 -11.75
C THR A 136 -9.48 -2.60 -13.21
N ASN A 137 -8.44 -2.16 -13.92
CA ASN A 137 -8.15 -2.61 -15.28
C ASN A 137 -6.73 -3.22 -15.30
N PRO A 138 -6.61 -4.55 -15.49
CA PRO A 138 -5.34 -5.26 -15.48
C PRO A 138 -4.44 -4.89 -16.65
N MET A 139 -4.93 -4.19 -17.68
CA MET A 139 -4.10 -3.70 -18.79
C MET A 139 -3.38 -2.39 -18.47
N LEU A 140 -3.74 -1.69 -17.38
CA LEU A 140 -3.17 -0.38 -17.07
C LEU A 140 -1.82 -0.46 -16.33
N ALA A 141 -1.50 -1.59 -15.72
CA ALA A 141 -0.22 -1.81 -15.06
C ALA A 141 0.31 -3.21 -15.38
N ASN A 142 1.58 -3.29 -15.78
CA ASN A 142 2.27 -4.54 -15.96
C ASN A 142 2.90 -5.00 -14.65
N THR A 143 2.43 -6.15 -14.18
CA THR A 143 2.85 -6.93 -13.02
C THR A 143 4.00 -7.90 -13.27
N THR A 144 5.26 -7.61 -12.92
CA THR A 144 6.27 -8.68 -12.86
C THR A 144 6.52 -9.12 -11.42
N ILE A 145 6.31 -10.40 -11.13
CA ILE A 145 6.43 -10.95 -9.78
C ILE A 145 7.69 -11.79 -9.69
N SER A 146 8.50 -11.48 -8.67
CA SER A 146 9.77 -12.14 -8.44
C SER A 146 9.56 -13.61 -8.09
N SER A 147 10.45 -14.48 -8.58
CA SER A 147 10.60 -15.84 -8.08
C SER A 147 11.06 -15.91 -6.62
N LYS A 148 11.50 -14.79 -6.03
CA LYS A 148 11.80 -14.65 -4.59
C LYS A 148 10.56 -14.44 -3.73
N SER A 149 9.38 -14.25 -4.33
CA SER A 149 8.10 -14.27 -3.60
C SER A 149 7.84 -15.65 -3.02
N ALA A 150 7.23 -15.71 -1.84
CA ALA A 150 7.02 -16.98 -1.13
C ALA A 150 5.76 -16.94 -0.27
N LEU A 151 5.07 -18.09 -0.22
CA LEU A 151 4.08 -18.36 0.81
C LEU A 151 4.80 -18.96 2.02
N LEU A 152 4.78 -18.24 3.12
CA LEU A 152 5.29 -18.65 4.42
C LEU A 152 4.12 -19.14 5.28
N GLY A 153 4.41 -19.86 6.36
CA GLY A 153 3.38 -20.59 7.12
C GLY A 153 2.27 -19.70 7.70
N ASP A 154 2.55 -18.41 7.91
CA ASP A 154 1.67 -17.43 8.53
C ASP A 154 1.43 -16.18 7.65
N HIS A 155 2.19 -16.01 6.57
CA HIS A 155 2.10 -14.84 5.72
C HIS A 155 2.55 -15.11 4.29
N LEU A 156 2.12 -14.23 3.39
CA LEU A 156 2.53 -14.14 2.01
C LEU A 156 3.54 -13.01 1.86
N GLN A 157 4.74 -13.34 1.38
CA GLN A 157 5.72 -12.36 0.92
C GLN A 157 5.66 -12.22 -0.61
N ILE A 158 5.32 -11.03 -1.09
CA ILE A 158 5.28 -10.70 -2.52
C ILE A 158 6.36 -9.67 -2.83
N VAL A 159 7.25 -10.02 -3.75
CA VAL A 159 8.19 -9.08 -4.35
C VAL A 159 7.79 -8.88 -5.81
N SER A 160 7.63 -7.63 -6.21
CA SER A 160 7.16 -7.31 -7.57
C SER A 160 7.75 -6.01 -8.10
N ARG A 161 7.82 -5.93 -9.43
CA ARG A 161 7.98 -4.69 -10.19
C ARG A 161 6.64 -4.35 -10.80
N ILE A 162 6.16 -3.14 -10.54
CA ILE A 162 4.91 -2.62 -11.09
C ILE A 162 5.26 -1.49 -12.04
N ASN A 163 4.89 -1.63 -13.31
CA ASN A 163 5.11 -0.63 -14.36
C ASN A 163 3.76 -0.14 -14.87
N SER A 164 3.53 1.17 -14.93
CA SER A 164 2.28 1.73 -15.43
C SER A 164 2.53 3.08 -16.07
N THR A 165 1.91 3.32 -17.24
CA THR A 165 1.92 4.65 -17.85
C THR A 165 1.17 5.69 -17.03
N LEU A 166 0.35 5.27 -16.04
CA LEU A 166 -0.36 6.17 -15.13
C LEU A 166 0.56 6.75 -14.05
N PHE A 167 1.76 6.21 -13.86
CA PHE A 167 2.71 6.73 -12.87
C PHE A 167 3.31 8.08 -13.26
N GLY A 168 3.57 8.29 -14.55
CA GLY A 168 4.14 9.55 -15.05
C GLY A 168 3.21 10.76 -14.92
N VAL A 169 1.96 10.56 -14.53
CA VAL A 169 0.97 11.63 -14.27
C VAL A 169 0.61 11.75 -12.79
N GLN A 170 1.24 10.96 -11.91
CA GLN A 170 0.94 10.92 -10.48
C GLN A 170 2.07 11.49 -9.63
N ASP A 171 1.70 11.97 -8.43
CA ASP A 171 2.61 12.60 -7.49
C ASP A 171 3.77 11.71 -7.06
N LEU A 172 3.68 10.38 -7.17
CA LEU A 172 4.74 9.45 -6.76
C LEU A 172 6.05 9.66 -7.53
N PHE A 173 5.96 10.16 -8.77
CA PHE A 173 7.10 10.46 -9.64
C PHE A 173 7.17 11.96 -9.98
N SER A 174 6.36 12.79 -9.32
CA SER A 174 6.39 14.22 -9.51
C SER A 174 7.61 14.82 -8.81
N THR A 175 8.38 15.62 -9.53
CA THR A 175 9.51 16.37 -8.95
C THR A 175 9.05 17.47 -7.99
N SER A 176 7.75 17.78 -7.94
CA SER A 176 7.23 18.88 -7.12
C SER A 176 6.74 18.46 -5.74
N SER A 177 6.67 17.17 -5.44
CA SER A 177 6.28 16.60 -4.15
C SER A 177 7.50 16.01 -3.44
N GLU A 178 7.63 16.26 -2.14
CA GLU A 178 8.68 15.62 -1.31
C GLU A 178 8.21 14.29 -0.71
N SER A 179 6.89 14.08 -0.68
CA SER A 179 6.27 12.88 -0.13
C SER A 179 4.92 12.59 -0.78
N SER A 180 4.45 11.36 -0.63
CA SER A 180 3.09 10.95 -1.00
C SER A 180 2.48 10.13 0.13
N VAL A 181 1.16 10.14 0.24
CA VAL A 181 0.47 9.24 1.16
C VAL A 181 0.24 7.92 0.45
N ILE A 182 0.70 6.85 1.09
CA ILE A 182 0.42 5.49 0.68
C ILE A 182 -0.57 4.90 1.68
N ARG A 183 -1.74 4.49 1.19
CA ARG A 183 -2.72 3.72 1.96
C ARG A 183 -2.62 2.26 1.56
N VAL A 184 -2.42 1.39 2.54
CA VAL A 184 -2.43 -0.05 2.34
C VAL A 184 -3.72 -0.61 2.90
N THR A 185 -4.41 -1.40 2.09
CA THR A 185 -5.68 -2.04 2.41
C THR A 185 -5.53 -3.54 2.26
N ILE A 186 -5.90 -4.30 3.29
CA ILE A 186 -5.99 -5.76 3.22
C ILE A 186 -7.45 -6.19 3.21
N SER A 187 -7.77 -7.20 2.41
CA SER A 187 -9.12 -7.78 2.35
C SER A 187 -9.06 -9.31 2.35
N LYS A 188 -10.05 -9.92 3.01
CA LYS A 188 -10.31 -11.37 2.92
C LYS A 188 -11.20 -11.69 1.72
N SER A 189 -11.90 -10.69 1.18
CA SER A 189 -12.79 -10.82 0.04
C SER A 189 -12.02 -10.61 -1.26
N ALA A 190 -12.19 -11.53 -2.21
CA ALA A 190 -11.71 -11.35 -3.58
C ALA A 190 -12.61 -10.33 -4.33
N PRO A 191 -12.11 -9.69 -5.40
CA PRO A 191 -12.95 -8.87 -6.29
C PRO A 191 -14.14 -9.68 -6.83
N LEU A 192 -15.33 -9.08 -6.82
CA LEU A 192 -16.61 -9.78 -6.99
C LEU A 192 -17.06 -9.93 -8.45
N TYR A 193 -16.53 -9.15 -9.39
CA TYR A 193 -16.95 -9.20 -10.79
C TYR A 193 -15.78 -8.94 -11.74
N LEU A 194 -15.69 -9.70 -12.84
CA LEU A 194 -14.80 -9.49 -13.99
C LEU A 194 -15.68 -9.28 -15.23
N ASP A 195 -15.84 -8.03 -15.69
CA ASP A 195 -16.35 -7.76 -17.04
C ASP A 195 -15.28 -8.16 -18.05
N SER A 196 -15.34 -9.39 -18.54
CA SER A 196 -14.42 -9.90 -19.56
C SER A 196 -14.44 -9.13 -20.88
N SER A 197 -15.54 -8.42 -21.20
CA SER A 197 -15.64 -7.65 -22.44
C SER A 197 -14.87 -6.33 -22.37
N LYS A 198 -14.79 -5.75 -21.18
CA LYS A 198 -14.05 -4.50 -20.91
C LYS A 198 -12.73 -4.73 -20.19
N MET A 199 -12.44 -5.98 -19.83
CA MET A 199 -11.34 -6.37 -18.97
C MET A 199 -11.35 -5.59 -17.64
N THR A 200 -12.51 -5.29 -17.07
CA THR A 200 -12.58 -4.53 -15.80
C THR A 200 -13.05 -5.41 -14.66
N ALA A 201 -12.51 -5.22 -13.46
CA ALA A 201 -13.06 -5.86 -12.26
C ALA A 201 -13.57 -4.84 -11.24
N LEU A 202 -14.64 -5.22 -10.53
CA LEU A 202 -15.13 -4.48 -9.38
C LEU A 202 -14.47 -5.05 -8.13
N LEU A 203 -13.72 -4.19 -7.44
CA LEU A 203 -13.14 -4.53 -6.17
C LEU A 203 -14.13 -4.21 -5.04
N ASP A 204 -14.60 -5.24 -4.35
CA ASP A 204 -15.36 -5.05 -3.11
C ASP A 204 -14.42 -5.01 -1.92
N LEU A 205 -14.24 -3.79 -1.39
CA LEU A 205 -13.49 -3.53 -0.17
C LEU A 205 -14.37 -3.66 1.09
N SER A 206 -15.58 -4.22 1.00
CA SER A 206 -16.39 -4.54 2.18
C SER A 206 -15.65 -5.55 3.07
N ASN A 207 -15.55 -5.23 4.37
CA ASN A 207 -14.71 -5.94 5.34
C ASN A 207 -13.21 -5.87 5.06
N SER A 208 -12.74 -4.81 4.39
CA SER A 208 -11.33 -4.47 4.33
C SER A 208 -10.95 -3.53 5.47
N SER A 209 -9.66 -3.54 5.80
CA SER A 209 -9.08 -2.60 6.74
C SER A 209 -7.83 -1.97 6.15
N SER A 210 -7.62 -0.70 6.45
CA SER A 210 -6.59 0.10 5.81
C SER A 210 -5.79 0.94 6.81
N GLN A 211 -4.50 1.11 6.54
CA GLN A 211 -3.63 2.03 7.25
C GLN A 211 -2.85 2.87 6.25
N SER A 212 -2.70 4.15 6.55
CA SER A 212 -1.89 5.07 5.73
C SER A 212 -0.54 5.35 6.39
N PHE A 213 0.47 5.60 5.55
CA PHE A 213 1.76 6.15 5.95
C PHE A 213 2.20 7.23 4.96
N ASN A 214 3.07 8.13 5.42
CA ASN A 214 3.68 9.12 4.54
C ASN A 214 4.97 8.53 3.97
N PHE A 215 5.04 8.41 2.65
CA PHE A 215 6.19 7.89 1.93
C PHE A 215 7.09 9.03 1.50
N ASN A 216 8.31 9.07 2.03
CA ASN A 216 9.32 10.05 1.67
C ASN A 216 10.01 9.63 0.37
N HIS A 217 9.87 10.45 -0.68
CA HIS A 217 10.43 10.13 -2.00
C HIS A 217 11.96 10.07 -1.97
N SER A 218 12.61 10.96 -1.22
CA SER A 218 14.06 10.99 -1.11
C SER A 218 14.62 9.72 -0.47
N ALA A 219 13.94 9.19 0.56
CA ALA A 219 14.35 7.94 1.21
C ALA A 219 14.03 6.69 0.37
N GLY A 220 12.99 6.77 -0.47
CA GLY A 220 12.54 5.68 -1.32
C GLY A 220 13.13 5.67 -2.73
N THR A 221 13.96 6.64 -3.11
CA THR A 221 14.56 6.72 -4.45
C THR A 221 16.01 6.21 -4.43
N PHE A 222 16.35 5.33 -5.36
CA PHE A 222 17.64 4.62 -5.35
C PHE A 222 18.39 4.73 -6.69
N GLU A 223 19.64 5.20 -6.65
CA GLU A 223 20.54 5.28 -7.82
C GLU A 223 20.84 3.90 -8.42
N ASN A 224 20.89 2.86 -7.59
CA ASN A 224 21.17 1.48 -8.02
C ASN A 224 19.89 0.70 -8.39
N TYR A 225 18.77 1.38 -8.66
CA TYR A 225 17.47 0.75 -8.93
C TYR A 225 17.55 -0.39 -9.96
N THR A 226 18.21 -0.18 -11.10
CA THR A 226 18.33 -1.22 -12.14
C THR A 226 19.05 -2.48 -11.63
N ALA A 227 20.10 -2.32 -10.82
CA ALA A 227 20.77 -3.47 -10.21
C ALA A 227 19.88 -4.20 -9.19
N MET A 228 18.99 -3.46 -8.51
CA MET A 228 18.00 -4.06 -7.62
C MET A 228 16.95 -4.86 -8.40
N VAL A 229 16.51 -4.38 -9.56
CA VAL A 229 15.60 -5.10 -10.46
C VAL A 229 16.22 -6.44 -10.85
N ASP A 230 17.48 -6.44 -11.29
CA ASP A 230 18.22 -7.66 -11.65
C ASP A 230 18.37 -8.62 -10.47
N GLU A 231 18.77 -8.11 -9.31
CA GLU A 231 18.92 -8.90 -8.08
C GLU A 231 17.59 -9.51 -7.65
N LEU A 232 16.47 -8.79 -7.80
CA LEU A 232 15.15 -9.30 -7.48
C LEU A 232 14.57 -10.20 -8.58
N GLY A 233 15.15 -10.23 -9.78
CA GLY A 233 14.68 -11.05 -10.89
C GLY A 233 13.27 -10.68 -11.33
N VAL A 234 13.00 -9.37 -11.46
CA VAL A 234 11.69 -8.81 -11.87
C VAL A 234 11.79 -7.89 -13.07
#